data_AF-A0A921FCM7-F1
#
_entry.id   AF-A0A921FCM7-F1
#
_cell.length_a   1.000
_cell.length_b   1.000
_cell.length_c   1.000
_cell.angle_alpha   90.00
_cell.angle_beta   90.00
_cell.angle_gamma   90.00
#
_symmetry.space_group_name_H-M   'P 1'
#
loop_
_entity.id
_entity.type
_entity.pdbx_description
1 polymer ?
#
loop_
_entity_poly.entity_id
_entity_poly.type
_entity_poly.pdbx_seq_one_letter_code
_entity_poly.pdbx_strand_id
1 'polypeptide(L)'
;MDLNLLSEGKDPMGAAIYDYLKYGKAGRLRVFSSQFDEDEIPVAGLFRTYESMPELEQIALQQATGKILDVGAGSGCHSLALKEMGKESLAIDISPLSVKAMQERGLNALHVNLFDEHFTGQFDTILMLMNGSGIIGKLKNIPAFCARMKQLLAPGGCILLDSSDLKYLYEDEDG
;
A
#
# COMPACT_ATOMS: atom_id res chain seq x y z
N MET A 1 12.03 -1.43 -13.44
CA MET A 1 10.72 -0.84 -13.11
C MET A 1 10.90 0.66 -12.92
N ASP A 2 9.82 1.43 -12.79
CA ASP A 2 9.95 2.83 -12.38
C ASP A 2 10.43 2.88 -10.92
N LEU A 3 11.47 3.64 -10.66
CA LEU A 3 12.11 3.80 -9.34
C LEU A 3 11.80 5.17 -8.72
N ASN A 4 10.97 5.99 -9.37
CA ASN A 4 10.68 7.34 -8.93
C ASN A 4 10.03 7.36 -7.54
N LEU A 5 10.48 8.33 -6.74
CA LEU A 5 9.78 8.80 -5.55
C LEU A 5 8.93 10.02 -5.90
N LEU A 6 7.84 10.23 -5.18
CA LEU A 6 7.04 11.43 -5.37
C LEU A 6 7.74 12.63 -4.71
N SER A 7 7.56 13.82 -5.29
CA SER A 7 7.87 15.08 -4.60
C SER A 7 6.61 15.61 -3.94
N GLU A 8 6.74 16.38 -2.85
CA GLU A 8 5.58 16.91 -2.10
C GLU A 8 4.60 17.67 -3.00
N GLY A 9 5.09 18.44 -3.97
CA GLY A 9 4.25 19.17 -4.93
C GLY A 9 3.54 18.30 -5.97
N LYS A 10 3.83 16.99 -6.02
CA LYS A 10 3.23 15.99 -6.91
C LYS A 10 2.79 14.75 -6.13
N ASP A 11 2.36 14.96 -4.89
CA ASP A 11 1.93 13.90 -3.97
C ASP A 11 0.51 14.18 -3.43
N PRO A 12 -0.53 14.06 -4.29
CA PRO A 12 -1.89 14.45 -3.90
C PRO A 12 -2.47 13.56 -2.80
N MET A 13 -2.19 12.26 -2.83
CA MET A 13 -2.67 11.33 -1.81
C MET A 13 -1.94 11.56 -0.47
N GLY A 14 -0.62 11.71 -0.49
CA GLY A 14 0.15 12.01 0.71
C GLY A 14 -0.25 13.36 1.33
N ALA A 15 -0.52 14.38 0.51
CA ALA A 15 -1.04 15.66 0.99
C ALA A 15 -2.41 15.51 1.68
N ALA A 16 -3.34 14.77 1.07
CA ALA A 16 -4.65 14.50 1.67
C ALA A 16 -4.54 13.72 2.99
N ILE A 17 -3.68 12.69 3.04
CA ILE A 17 -3.40 11.91 4.26
C ILE A 17 -2.85 12.82 5.35
N TYR A 18 -1.84 13.63 5.04
CA TYR A 18 -1.17 14.47 6.01
C TYR A 18 -2.09 15.58 6.53
N ASP A 19 -2.87 16.23 5.66
CA ASP A 19 -3.88 17.21 6.06
C ASP A 19 -4.93 16.60 6.99
N TYR A 20 -5.44 15.41 6.65
CA TYR A 20 -6.42 14.72 7.48
C TYR A 20 -5.85 14.37 8.85
N LEU A 21 -4.60 13.91 8.93
CA LEU A 21 -3.93 13.64 10.20
C LEU A 21 -3.80 14.89 11.07
N LYS A 22 -3.44 16.03 10.48
CA LYS A 22 -3.20 17.29 11.22
C LYS A 22 -4.49 18.00 11.63
N TYR A 23 -5.51 17.96 10.79
CA TYR A 23 -6.67 18.84 10.91
C TYR A 23 -8.00 18.10 11.06
N GLY A 24 -7.99 16.76 10.97
CA GLY A 24 -9.21 15.93 10.97
C GLY A 24 -10.06 16.09 9.71
N LYS A 25 -9.55 16.78 8.69
CA LYS A 25 -10.22 17.04 7.41
C LYS A 25 -9.19 17.25 6.31
N ALA A 26 -9.56 16.91 5.09
CA ALA A 26 -8.76 17.14 3.89
C ALA A 26 -9.66 17.63 2.75
N GLY A 27 -9.06 18.19 1.71
CA GLY A 27 -9.75 18.43 0.43
C GLY A 27 -10.17 17.12 -0.24
N ARG A 28 -10.94 17.23 -1.32
CA ARG A 28 -11.35 16.07 -2.14
C ARG A 28 -10.13 15.45 -2.83
N LEU A 29 -9.92 14.15 -2.63
CA LEU A 29 -8.91 13.38 -3.35
C LEU A 29 -9.53 12.80 -4.62
N ARG A 30 -9.33 13.49 -5.74
CA ARG A 30 -9.93 13.16 -7.05
C ARG A 30 -9.03 12.20 -7.82
N VAL A 31 -9.63 11.22 -8.48
CA VAL A 31 -8.96 10.22 -9.31
C VAL A 31 -9.45 10.36 -10.74
N PHE A 32 -8.51 10.42 -11.68
CA PHE A 32 -8.79 10.48 -13.10
C PHE A 32 -8.25 9.22 -13.77
N SER A 33 -9.03 8.65 -14.69
CA SER A 33 -8.64 7.50 -15.50
C SER A 33 -8.97 7.77 -16.97
N SER A 34 -8.21 7.18 -17.89
CA SER A 34 -8.59 7.17 -19.31
C SER A 34 -9.66 6.13 -19.63
N GLN A 35 -10.02 5.26 -18.66
CA GLN A 35 -10.94 4.12 -18.82
C GLN A 35 -12.20 4.26 -17.97
N PHE A 36 -12.20 5.17 -16.99
CA PHE A 36 -13.30 5.35 -16.04
C PHE A 36 -13.58 6.84 -15.85
N ASP A 37 -14.82 7.16 -15.48
CA ASP A 37 -15.20 8.51 -15.08
C ASP A 37 -14.40 8.97 -13.86
N GLU A 38 -14.40 10.29 -13.65
CA GLU A 38 -13.81 10.88 -12.45
C GLU A 38 -14.48 10.34 -11.19
N ASP A 39 -13.66 9.96 -10.21
CA ASP A 39 -14.12 9.46 -8.92
C ASP A 39 -13.37 10.14 -7.76
N GLU A 40 -13.83 9.95 -6.54
CA GLU A 40 -13.21 10.49 -5.33
C GLU A 40 -12.88 9.37 -4.34
N ILE A 41 -11.66 9.39 -3.78
CA ILE A 41 -11.28 8.51 -2.68
C ILE A 41 -11.66 9.17 -1.34
N PRO A 42 -12.51 8.54 -0.51
CA PRO A 42 -12.82 9.07 0.82
C PRO A 42 -11.59 9.04 1.72
N VAL A 43 -11.00 10.21 2.00
CA VAL A 43 -9.74 10.33 2.76
C VAL A 43 -9.85 9.72 4.16
N ALA A 44 -11.01 9.85 4.83
CA ALA A 44 -11.24 9.23 6.14
C ALA A 44 -11.11 7.69 6.09
N GLY A 45 -11.51 7.06 4.98
CA GLY A 45 -11.38 5.60 4.79
C GLY A 45 -9.92 5.13 4.69
N LEU A 46 -8.99 6.03 4.35
CA LEU A 46 -7.55 5.73 4.40
C LEU A 46 -7.07 5.55 5.84
N PHE A 47 -7.81 6.03 6.84
CA PHE A 47 -7.49 5.91 8.27
C PHE A 47 -8.34 4.85 8.99
N ARG A 48 -8.98 3.93 8.25
CA ARG A 48 -9.82 2.86 8.81
C ARG A 48 -9.11 2.05 9.91
N THR A 49 -9.85 1.69 10.95
CA THR A 49 -9.39 0.73 11.98
C THR A 49 -9.46 -0.69 11.45
N TYR A 50 -8.84 -1.63 12.15
CA TYR A 50 -8.88 -3.05 11.82
C TYR A 50 -10.30 -3.58 11.57
N GLU A 51 -11.25 -3.24 12.43
CA GLU A 51 -12.65 -3.69 12.34
C GLU A 51 -13.38 -3.12 11.13
N SER A 52 -12.89 -1.99 10.61
CA SER A 52 -13.44 -1.30 9.44
C SER A 52 -12.74 -1.71 8.13
N MET A 53 -11.70 -2.55 8.19
CA MET A 53 -11.03 -3.06 7.00
C MET A 53 -11.90 -4.11 6.29
N PRO A 54 -11.84 -4.20 4.95
CA PRO A 54 -12.40 -5.32 4.21
C PRO A 54 -11.89 -6.67 4.73
N GLU A 55 -12.71 -7.72 4.58
CA GLU A 55 -12.42 -9.06 5.11
C GLU A 55 -11.05 -9.61 4.65
N LEU A 56 -10.70 -9.41 3.37
CA LEU A 56 -9.41 -9.87 2.82
C LEU A 56 -8.21 -9.21 3.51
N GLU A 57 -8.32 -7.92 3.84
CA GLU A 57 -7.27 -7.21 4.57
C GLU A 57 -7.16 -7.74 6.01
N GLN A 58 -8.30 -7.96 6.69
CA GLN A 58 -8.31 -8.52 8.04
C GLN A 58 -7.64 -9.90 8.09
N ILE A 59 -8.01 -10.78 7.15
CA ILE A 59 -7.41 -12.12 7.03
C ILE A 59 -5.90 -12.01 6.79
N ALA A 60 -5.46 -11.12 5.90
CA ALA A 60 -4.04 -10.93 5.63
C ALA A 60 -3.28 -10.49 6.88
N LEU A 61 -3.80 -9.53 7.65
CA LEU A 61 -3.16 -9.08 8.89
C LEU A 61 -3.13 -10.16 9.97
N GLN A 62 -4.16 -11.00 10.07
CA GLN A 62 -4.16 -12.15 10.98
C GLN A 62 -3.09 -13.18 10.61
N GLN A 63 -2.95 -13.48 9.32
CA GLN A 63 -1.98 -14.46 8.80
C GLN A 63 -0.54 -13.93 8.78
N ALA A 64 -0.34 -12.62 8.76
CA ALA A 64 0.99 -12.02 8.76
C ALA A 64 1.77 -12.37 10.03
N THR A 65 2.98 -12.91 9.87
CA THR A 65 3.82 -13.37 10.98
C THR A 65 5.30 -13.06 10.73
N GLY A 66 6.11 -13.18 11.78
CA GLY A 66 7.54 -12.88 11.74
C GLY A 66 7.81 -11.40 11.48
N LYS A 67 8.86 -11.12 10.70
CA LYS A 67 9.22 -9.77 10.28
C LYS A 67 8.38 -9.35 9.07
N ILE A 68 7.51 -8.37 9.26
CA ILE A 68 6.50 -7.98 8.27
C ILE A 68 6.97 -6.74 7.50
N LEU A 69 6.79 -6.74 6.18
CA LEU A 69 6.91 -5.56 5.31
C LEU A 69 5.51 -5.15 4.85
N ASP A 70 5.14 -3.89 5.07
CA ASP A 70 3.90 -3.27 4.61
C ASP A 70 4.20 -2.34 3.44
N VAL A 71 3.84 -2.75 2.22
CA VAL A 71 4.24 -2.09 0.97
C VAL A 71 3.15 -1.13 0.49
N GLY A 72 3.52 0.12 0.23
CA GLY A 72 2.55 1.15 -0.19
C GLY A 72 1.60 1.49 0.96
N ALA A 73 2.16 1.61 2.17
CA ALA A 73 1.41 1.63 3.41
C ALA A 73 0.52 2.88 3.59
N GLY A 74 0.72 3.92 2.78
CA GLY A 74 -0.11 5.12 2.76
C GLY A 74 -0.22 5.78 4.13
N SER A 75 -1.42 5.81 4.72
CA SER A 75 -1.62 6.39 6.06
C SER A 75 -0.98 5.56 7.19
N GLY A 76 -0.63 4.30 6.91
CA GLY A 76 -0.15 3.32 7.88
C GLY A 76 -1.26 2.58 8.62
N CYS A 77 -2.48 2.51 8.08
CA CYS A 77 -3.61 1.83 8.73
C CYS A 77 -3.32 0.34 9.03
N HIS A 78 -2.72 -0.39 8.09
CA HIS A 78 -2.33 -1.79 8.26
C HIS A 78 -1.23 -1.95 9.32
N SER A 79 -0.15 -1.18 9.20
CA SER A 79 0.93 -1.18 10.19
C SER A 79 0.49 -0.76 11.60
N LEU A 80 -0.49 0.14 11.75
CA LEU A 80 -1.05 0.47 13.06
C LEU A 80 -1.85 -0.69 13.64
N ALA A 81 -2.70 -1.34 12.84
CA ALA A 81 -3.44 -2.53 13.26
C ALA A 81 -2.49 -3.68 13.65
N LEU A 82 -1.42 -3.91 12.89
CA LEU A 82 -0.40 -4.91 13.24
C LEU A 82 0.26 -4.59 14.59
N LYS A 83 0.61 -3.33 14.84
CA LYS A 83 1.17 -2.87 16.12
C LYS A 83 0.20 -3.12 17.28
N GLU A 84 -1.09 -2.85 17.10
CA GLU A 84 -2.14 -3.14 18.10
C GLU A 84 -2.30 -4.65 18.37
N MET A 85 -2.04 -5.49 17.36
CA MET A 85 -1.97 -6.95 17.50
C MET A 85 -0.65 -7.46 18.11
N GLY A 86 0.27 -6.56 18.50
CA GLY A 86 1.59 -6.92 19.02
C GLY A 86 2.57 -7.45 17.97
N LYS A 87 2.33 -7.15 16.68
CA LYS A 87 3.21 -7.50 15.56
C LYS A 87 4.02 -6.29 15.14
N GLU A 88 5.29 -6.50 14.82
CA GLU A 88 6.16 -5.44 14.29
C GLU A 88 6.18 -5.48 12.76
N SER A 89 5.97 -4.32 12.14
CA SER A 89 6.10 -4.13 10.70
C SER A 89 7.06 -2.99 10.36
N LEU A 90 7.71 -3.12 9.20
CA LEU A 90 8.32 -2.02 8.50
C LEU A 90 7.35 -1.56 7.40
N ALA A 91 6.94 -0.31 7.44
CA ALA A 91 6.16 0.32 6.37
C ALA A 91 7.07 0.98 5.34
N ILE A 92 6.73 0.87 4.06
CA ILE A 92 7.39 1.62 2.99
C ILE A 92 6.37 2.32 2.09
N ASP A 93 6.71 3.50 1.60
CA ASP A 93 5.94 4.22 0.60
C ASP A 93 6.83 5.13 -0.25
N ILE A 94 6.40 5.44 -1.48
CA ILE A 94 7.07 6.39 -2.37
C ILE A 94 6.64 7.85 -2.10
N SER A 95 5.55 8.03 -1.34
CA SER A 95 5.03 9.33 -0.91
C SER A 95 5.77 9.84 0.33
N PRO A 96 6.48 10.98 0.25
CA PRO A 96 7.14 11.56 1.42
C PRO A 96 6.13 11.99 2.50
N LEU A 97 4.95 12.48 2.13
CA LEU A 97 3.95 12.97 3.07
C LEU A 97 3.22 11.82 3.79
N SER A 98 2.96 10.71 3.10
CA SER A 98 2.47 9.47 3.71
C SER A 98 3.46 8.91 4.74
N VAL A 99 4.75 8.85 4.38
CA VAL A 99 5.80 8.39 5.32
C VAL A 99 5.88 9.29 6.54
N LYS A 100 5.84 10.61 6.34
CA LYS A 100 5.81 11.57 7.45
C LYS A 100 4.58 11.35 8.35
N ALA A 101 3.41 11.15 7.77
CA ALA A 101 2.19 10.85 8.52
C ALA A 101 2.33 9.57 9.36
N MET A 102 2.88 8.50 8.78
CA MET A 102 3.14 7.23 9.49
C MET A 102 4.13 7.41 10.66
N GLN A 103 5.22 8.13 10.44
CA GLN A 103 6.21 8.40 11.48
C GLN A 103 5.63 9.22 12.64
N GLU A 104 4.79 10.22 12.36
CA GLU A 104 4.09 10.99 13.40
C GLU A 104 3.06 10.15 14.17
N ARG A 105 2.51 9.11 13.55
CA ARG A 105 1.67 8.10 14.21
C ARG A 105 2.50 7.06 14.99
N GLY A 106 3.83 7.19 15.04
CA GLY A 106 4.72 6.32 15.79
C GLY A 106 4.95 4.96 15.13
N LEU A 107 4.87 4.88 13.80
CA LEU A 107 5.16 3.70 13.01
C LEU A 107 6.60 3.74 12.47
N ASN A 108 7.19 2.57 12.28
CA ASN A 108 8.49 2.43 11.61
C ASN A 108 8.26 2.48 10.09
N ALA A 109 8.54 3.64 9.47
CA ALA A 109 8.27 3.87 8.06
C ALA A 109 9.47 4.48 7.32
N LEU A 110 9.70 4.01 6.08
CA LEU A 110 10.76 4.48 5.19
C LEU A 110 10.19 5.03 3.88
N HIS A 111 10.77 6.16 3.45
CA HIS A 111 10.52 6.74 2.13
C HIS A 111 11.41 6.07 1.10
N VAL A 112 10.88 5.05 0.43
CA VAL A 112 11.63 4.22 -0.48
C VAL A 112 10.71 3.53 -1.48
N ASN A 113 11.23 3.29 -2.68
CA ASN A 113 10.53 2.51 -3.69
C ASN A 113 10.82 1.02 -3.46
N LEU A 114 9.79 0.17 -3.50
CA LEU A 114 9.94 -1.28 -3.34
C LEU A 114 11.01 -1.86 -4.27
N PHE A 115 11.13 -1.33 -5.49
CA PHE A 115 12.03 -1.83 -6.52
C PHE A 115 13.43 -1.21 -6.49
N ASP A 116 13.74 -0.34 -5.54
CA ASP A 116 15.10 0.17 -5.33
C ASP A 116 16.01 -0.96 -4.83
N GLU A 117 17.09 -1.25 -5.56
CA GLU A 117 18.04 -2.31 -5.22
C GLU A 117 18.80 -2.03 -3.91
N HIS A 118 18.91 -0.77 -3.49
CA HIS A 118 19.52 -0.38 -2.22
C HIS A 118 18.59 -0.62 -1.03
N PHE A 119 17.28 -0.74 -1.28
CA PHE A 119 16.37 -1.23 -0.26
C PHE A 119 16.63 -2.72 -0.07
N THR A 120 17.15 -3.09 1.10
CA THR A 120 17.54 -4.46 1.42
C THR A 120 16.87 -4.92 2.69
N GLY A 121 16.72 -6.22 2.84
CA GLY A 121 16.11 -6.84 4.00
C GLY A 121 15.69 -8.26 3.69
N GLN A 122 15.31 -9.00 4.73
CA GLN A 122 14.59 -10.26 4.61
C GLN A 122 13.35 -10.18 5.50
N PHE A 123 12.21 -10.55 4.94
CA PHE A 123 10.89 -10.46 5.56
C PHE A 123 10.19 -11.82 5.47
N ASP A 124 9.56 -12.22 6.56
CA ASP A 124 8.79 -13.47 6.64
C ASP A 124 7.41 -13.30 5.97
N THR A 125 6.83 -12.10 6.07
CA THR A 125 5.60 -11.73 5.37
C THR A 125 5.78 -10.39 4.66
N ILE A 126 5.41 -10.34 3.37
CA ILE A 126 5.27 -9.09 2.62
C ILE A 126 3.78 -8.88 2.33
N LEU A 127 3.23 -7.76 2.82
CA LEU A 127 1.85 -7.34 2.59
C LEU A 127 1.79 -6.40 1.39
N MET A 128 0.89 -6.69 0.47
CA MET A 128 0.53 -5.83 -0.67
C MET A 128 -1.00 -5.80 -0.75
N LEU A 129 -1.63 -4.90 0.01
CA LEU A 129 -3.08 -4.86 0.21
C LEU A 129 -3.71 -3.63 -0.44
N MET A 130 -5.05 -3.62 -0.56
CA MET A 130 -5.84 -2.60 -1.25
C MET A 130 -5.49 -2.55 -2.74
N ASN A 131 -5.78 -3.68 -3.42
CA ASN A 131 -5.37 -3.95 -4.79
C ASN A 131 -3.85 -3.89 -4.99
N GLY A 132 -3.10 -4.59 -4.14
CA GLY A 132 -1.63 -4.53 -4.10
C GLY A 132 -0.93 -4.85 -5.44
N SER A 133 -1.59 -5.62 -6.31
CA SER A 133 -1.12 -5.86 -7.69
C SER A 133 -0.88 -4.58 -8.49
N GLY A 134 -1.55 -3.47 -8.16
CA GLY A 134 -1.41 -2.17 -8.81
C GLY A 134 0.03 -1.62 -8.78
N ILE A 135 0.81 -1.91 -7.73
CA ILE A 135 2.22 -1.50 -7.61
C ILE A 135 3.10 -2.13 -8.70
N ILE A 136 2.74 -3.33 -9.17
CA ILE A 136 3.45 -4.01 -10.27
C ILE A 136 3.19 -3.27 -11.60
N GLY A 137 2.03 -2.64 -11.73
CA GLY A 137 1.62 -1.85 -12.89
C GLY A 137 1.19 -2.71 -14.08
N LYS A 138 2.15 -3.25 -14.84
CA LYS A 138 1.88 -3.99 -16.10
C LYS A 138 2.36 -5.43 -16.01
N LEU A 139 1.67 -6.35 -16.70
CA LEU A 139 2.04 -7.78 -16.75
C LEU A 139 3.50 -8.04 -17.13
N LYS A 140 4.08 -7.24 -18.03
CA LYS A 140 5.50 -7.34 -18.40
C LYS A 140 6.48 -7.12 -17.25
N ASN A 141 6.03 -6.53 -16.14
CA ASN A 141 6.84 -6.28 -14.95
C ASN A 141 6.85 -7.47 -13.98
N ILE A 142 5.99 -8.48 -14.17
CA ILE A 142 5.88 -9.65 -13.28
C ILE A 142 7.23 -10.35 -13.08
N PRO A 143 8.06 -10.62 -14.11
CA PRO A 143 9.36 -11.25 -13.90
C PRO A 143 10.29 -10.44 -12.98
N ALA A 144 10.29 -9.10 -13.14
CA ALA A 144 11.09 -8.21 -12.31
C ALA A 144 10.54 -8.11 -10.89
N PHE A 145 9.22 -8.12 -10.72
CA PHE A 145 8.57 -8.22 -9.41
C PHE A 145 8.96 -9.53 -8.69
N CYS A 146 8.84 -10.68 -9.36
CA CYS A 146 9.22 -11.97 -8.78
C CYS A 146 10.72 -12.02 -8.41
N ALA A 147 11.60 -11.46 -9.26
CA ALA A 147 13.03 -11.36 -8.94
C ALA A 147 13.27 -10.50 -7.69
N ARG A 148 12.54 -9.38 -7.56
CA ARG A 148 12.62 -8.52 -6.39
C ARG A 148 12.13 -9.20 -5.13
N MET A 149 10.99 -9.88 -5.18
CA MET A 149 10.44 -10.61 -4.03
C MET A 149 11.39 -11.71 -3.54
N LYS A 150 12.08 -12.42 -4.44
CA LYS A 150 13.10 -13.40 -4.06
C LYS A 150 14.26 -12.80 -3.25
N GLN A 151 14.59 -11.53 -3.46
CA GLN A 151 15.64 -10.85 -2.70
C GLN A 151 15.18 -10.41 -1.31
N LEU A 152 13.88 -10.08 -1.17
CA LEU A 152 13.32 -9.52 0.05
C LEU A 152 12.66 -10.57 0.96
N LEU A 153 12.30 -11.74 0.45
CA LEU A 153 11.71 -12.81 1.27
C LEU A 153 12.79 -13.57 2.04
N ALA A 154 12.54 -13.79 3.33
CA ALA A 154 13.27 -14.78 4.11
C ALA A 154 12.95 -16.20 3.60
N PRO A 155 13.82 -17.19 3.85
CA PRO A 155 13.52 -18.59 3.54
C PRO A 155 12.19 -19.04 4.16
N GLY A 156 11.25 -19.50 3.33
CA GLY A 156 9.91 -19.90 3.78
C GLY A 156 8.92 -18.75 3.95
N GLY A 157 9.32 -17.50 3.70
CA GLY A 157 8.45 -16.33 3.75
C GLY A 157 7.41 -16.32 2.62
N CYS A 158 6.37 -15.52 2.80
CA CYS A 158 5.26 -15.41 1.87
C CYS A 158 4.91 -13.95 1.50
N ILE A 159 4.12 -13.81 0.43
CA ILE A 159 3.50 -12.56 0.02
C ILE A 159 2.00 -12.74 0.18
N LEU A 160 1.34 -11.81 0.88
CA LEU A 160 -0.12 -11.74 0.94
C LEU A 160 -0.55 -10.55 0.08
N LEU A 161 -1.26 -10.85 -1.01
CA LEU A 161 -1.63 -9.89 -2.03
C LEU A 161 -3.11 -10.05 -2.39
N ASP A 162 -3.84 -8.93 -2.43
CA ASP A 162 -5.21 -8.86 -2.95
C ASP A 162 -5.26 -8.18 -4.33
N SER A 163 -6.31 -8.49 -5.08
CA SER A 163 -6.59 -7.92 -6.41
C SER A 163 -8.06 -8.14 -6.75
N SER A 164 -8.47 -7.76 -7.96
CA SER A 164 -9.82 -7.95 -8.47
C SER A 164 -9.78 -8.36 -9.94
N ASP A 165 -10.64 -9.30 -10.32
CA ASP A 165 -10.89 -9.56 -11.74
C ASP A 165 -11.84 -8.50 -12.28
N LEU A 166 -11.32 -7.62 -13.14
CA LEU A 166 -12.09 -6.52 -13.73
C LEU A 166 -12.82 -6.92 -15.02
N LYS A 167 -12.79 -8.20 -15.42
CA LYS A 167 -13.42 -8.67 -16.66
C LYS A 167 -14.87 -8.23 -16.81
N TYR A 168 -15.65 -8.27 -15.74
CA TYR A 168 -17.06 -7.86 -15.74
C TYR A 168 -17.30 -6.40 -16.12
N LEU A 169 -16.29 -5.52 -16.02
CA LEU A 169 -16.39 -4.12 -16.46
C LEU A 169 -16.22 -3.96 -17.98
N TYR A 170 -15.73 -5.00 -18.66
CA TYR A 170 -15.48 -5.03 -20.11
C TYR A 170 -16.30 -6.09 -20.83
N GLU A 171 -17.12 -6.84 -20.10
CA GLU A 171 -18.19 -7.64 -20.67
C GLU A 171 -19.32 -6.67 -21.00
N ASP A 172 -19.45 -6.30 -22.27
CA ASP A 172 -20.58 -5.52 -22.77
C ASP A 172 -21.91 -6.20 -22.36
N GLU A 173 -22.95 -5.40 -22.09
CA GLU A 173 -24.33 -5.87 -21.87
C GLU A 173 -24.94 -6.61 -23.09
N ASP A 174 -24.17 -6.87 -24.14
CA ASP A 174 -24.57 -7.61 -25.33
C ASP A 174 -23.85 -8.97 -25.39
N GLY A 175 -24.55 -10.03 -24.98
CA GLY A 175 -24.10 -11.42 -25.06
C GLY A 175 -23.93 -11.98 -26.47
#